data_AF-A0AAD7VCZ9-F1
#
_entry.id   AF-A0AAD7VCZ9-F1
#
_cell.length_a   1.000
_cell.length_b   1.000
_cell.length_c   1.000
_cell.angle_alpha   90.00
_cell.angle_beta   90.00
_cell.angle_gamma   90.00
#
_symmetry.space_group_name_H-M   'P 1'
#
loop_
_entity.id
_entity.type
_entity.pdbx_description
1 polymer ?
#
loop_
_entity_poly.entity_id
_entity_poly.type
_entity_poly.pdbx_seq_one_letter_code
_entity_poly.pdbx_strand_id
1 'polypeptide(L)'
;MRNLQQPDGSFMPIHTGAEMDLRFIYCAAAICYMLENWSGMDKEKAKEYILDCQSYDGGFGLTPGSESHGVATDCTVASLRLVGFIKDDLLSNSASSSIIDVPLLLDWIMQRQGKDGGIQGRPNKDSDTCYALWIGGFLRILGEHNFIDQKALC
;
A
#
# COMPACT_ATOMS: atom_id res chain seq x y z
N MET A 1 -12.67 -14.94 -8.03
CA MET A 1 -12.41 -13.59 -7.47
C MET A 1 -13.62 -12.68 -7.55
N ARG A 2 -14.32 -12.57 -8.69
CA ARG A 2 -15.46 -11.63 -8.83
C ARG A 2 -16.55 -11.71 -7.75
N ASN A 3 -16.88 -12.91 -7.28
CA ASN A 3 -17.88 -13.11 -6.21
C ASN A 3 -17.39 -12.72 -4.81
N LEU A 4 -16.10 -12.38 -4.66
CA LEU A 4 -15.50 -11.95 -3.40
C LEU A 4 -15.39 -10.42 -3.31
N GLN A 5 -15.49 -9.72 -4.45
CA GLN A 5 -15.49 -8.27 -4.47
C GLN A 5 -16.85 -7.75 -4.01
N GLN A 6 -16.82 -6.81 -3.08
CA GLN A 6 -17.99 -6.20 -2.47
C GLN A 6 -18.46 -4.95 -3.24
N PRO A 7 -19.68 -4.46 -2.99
CA PRO A 7 -20.21 -3.28 -3.66
C PRO A 7 -19.36 -2.02 -3.48
N ASP A 8 -18.68 -1.89 -2.35
CA ASP A 8 -17.77 -0.78 -1.99
C ASP A 8 -16.36 -0.92 -2.59
N GLY A 9 -16.07 -2.03 -3.28
CA GLY A 9 -14.77 -2.30 -3.90
C GLY A 9 -13.81 -3.13 -3.05
N SER A 10 -14.13 -3.37 -1.78
CA SER A 10 -13.35 -4.26 -0.91
C SER A 10 -13.41 -5.72 -1.36
N PHE A 11 -12.51 -6.55 -0.83
CA PHE A 11 -12.48 -7.99 -1.12
C PHE A 11 -12.58 -8.81 0.16
N MET A 12 -13.44 -9.82 0.14
CA MET A 12 -13.47 -10.86 1.16
C MET A 12 -12.46 -11.97 0.84
N PRO A 13 -11.82 -12.61 1.83
CA PRO A 13 -11.00 -13.79 1.60
C PRO A 13 -11.81 -15.01 1.17
N ILE A 14 -13.02 -15.16 1.71
CA ILE A 14 -13.89 -16.32 1.50
C ILE A 14 -15.34 -15.87 1.32
N HIS A 15 -16.10 -16.65 0.54
CA HIS A 15 -17.49 -16.35 0.18
C HIS A 15 -18.47 -16.38 1.36
N THR A 16 -18.08 -17.00 2.49
CA THR A 16 -18.90 -17.09 3.70
C THR A 16 -18.78 -15.88 4.62
N GLY A 17 -18.02 -14.85 4.23
CA GLY A 17 -17.80 -13.64 5.01
C GLY A 17 -16.60 -13.76 5.97
N ALA A 18 -15.86 -12.66 6.09
CA ALA A 18 -14.71 -12.45 6.97
C ALA A 18 -14.30 -10.96 6.93
N GLU A 19 -13.11 -10.63 7.44
CA GLU A 19 -12.57 -9.28 7.32
C GLU A 19 -12.36 -8.86 5.84
N MET A 20 -12.48 -7.56 5.58
CA MET A 20 -12.41 -6.97 4.25
C MET A 20 -11.39 -5.85 4.29
N ASP A 21 -10.14 -6.17 3.99
CA ASP A 21 -9.04 -5.22 4.04
C ASP A 21 -8.19 -5.22 2.78
N LEU A 22 -7.30 -4.23 2.69
CA LEU A 22 -6.40 -4.00 1.56
C LEU A 22 -5.53 -5.21 1.18
N ARG A 23 -5.25 -6.14 2.11
CA ARG A 23 -4.42 -7.33 1.81
C ARG A 23 -5.12 -8.20 0.76
N PHE A 24 -6.44 -8.29 0.80
CA PHE A 24 -7.20 -9.10 -0.16
C PHE A 24 -7.32 -8.41 -1.52
N ILE A 25 -7.34 -7.08 -1.56
CA ILE A 25 -7.23 -6.33 -2.81
C ILE A 25 -5.86 -6.60 -3.46
N TYR A 26 -4.78 -6.54 -2.68
CA TYR A 26 -3.45 -6.88 -3.18
C TYR A 26 -3.37 -8.31 -3.72
N CYS A 27 -3.85 -9.30 -2.95
CA CYS A 27 -3.90 -10.68 -3.41
C CYS A 27 -4.69 -10.83 -4.72
N ALA A 28 -5.86 -10.20 -4.82
CA ALA A 28 -6.67 -10.23 -6.03
C ALA A 28 -5.95 -9.59 -7.22
N ALA A 29 -5.33 -8.42 -7.03
CA ALA A 29 -4.58 -7.71 -8.04
C ALA A 29 -3.36 -8.51 -8.52
N ALA A 30 -2.60 -9.11 -7.61
CA ALA A 30 -1.45 -9.94 -7.91
C ALA A 30 -1.85 -11.19 -8.73
N ILE A 31 -2.93 -11.87 -8.34
CA ILE A 31 -3.45 -13.03 -9.10
C ILE A 31 -3.90 -12.61 -10.50
N CYS A 32 -4.64 -11.50 -10.62
CA CYS A 32 -5.06 -10.98 -11.93
C CYS A 32 -3.87 -10.63 -12.82
N TYR A 33 -2.84 -10.00 -12.25
CA TYR A 33 -1.63 -9.62 -12.95
C TYR A 33 -0.85 -10.85 -13.44
N MET A 34 -0.61 -11.83 -12.56
CA MET A 34 0.12 -13.06 -12.90
C MET A 34 -0.60 -13.92 -13.95
N LEU A 35 -1.93 -13.93 -13.95
CA LEU A 35 -2.74 -14.67 -14.92
C LEU A 35 -3.09 -13.86 -16.18
N GLU A 36 -2.64 -12.59 -16.25
CA GLU A 36 -2.98 -11.63 -17.30
C GLU A 36 -4.51 -11.52 -17.53
N ASN A 37 -5.30 -11.72 -16.48
CA ASN A 37 -6.76 -11.78 -16.56
C ASN A 37 -7.43 -10.92 -15.47
N TRP A 38 -7.97 -9.78 -15.91
CA TRP A 38 -8.64 -8.80 -15.05
C TRP A 38 -10.17 -8.96 -15.00
N SER A 39 -10.75 -9.97 -15.64
CA SER A 39 -12.21 -10.21 -15.62
C SER A 39 -12.76 -10.53 -14.22
N GLY A 40 -11.87 -10.89 -13.29
CA GLY A 40 -12.18 -11.26 -11.92
C GLY A 40 -12.29 -10.09 -10.93
N MET A 41 -11.99 -8.85 -11.35
CA MET A 41 -11.95 -7.68 -10.48
C MET A 41 -12.42 -6.41 -11.21
N ASP A 42 -13.32 -5.67 -10.59
CA ASP A 42 -13.62 -4.29 -10.92
C ASP A 42 -12.50 -3.39 -10.38
N LYS A 43 -11.64 -2.93 -11.29
CA LYS A 43 -10.45 -2.14 -10.97
C LYS A 43 -10.80 -0.77 -10.41
N GLU A 44 -11.82 -0.12 -10.94
CA GLU A 44 -12.19 1.24 -10.54
C GLU A 44 -12.74 1.26 -9.13
N LYS A 45 -13.62 0.29 -8.79
CA LYS A 45 -14.12 0.16 -7.42
C LYS A 45 -13.02 -0.20 -6.42
N ALA A 46 -12.12 -1.11 -6.78
CA ALA A 46 -10.99 -1.45 -5.91
C ALA A 46 -10.10 -0.23 -5.65
N LYS A 47 -9.88 0.62 -6.67
CA LYS A 47 -9.16 1.88 -6.53
C LYS A 47 -9.89 2.84 -5.60
N GLU A 48 -11.21 3.05 -5.77
CA GLU A 48 -12.00 3.91 -4.89
C GLU A 48 -11.87 3.49 -3.42
N TYR A 49 -12.01 2.19 -3.14
CA TYR A 49 -11.82 1.65 -1.78
C TYR A 49 -10.40 1.90 -1.24
N ILE A 50 -9.37 1.71 -2.07
CA ILE A 50 -7.98 1.98 -1.69
C ILE A 50 -7.82 3.45 -1.29
N LEU A 51 -8.39 4.38 -2.06
CA LEU A 51 -8.26 5.82 -1.79
C LEU A 51 -8.96 6.21 -0.49
N ASP A 52 -10.11 5.60 -0.18
CA ASP A 52 -10.81 5.79 1.09
C ASP A 52 -10.03 5.25 2.32
N CYS A 53 -9.01 4.42 2.10
CA CYS A 53 -8.12 3.91 3.15
C CYS A 53 -6.96 4.86 3.48
N GLN A 54 -6.74 5.96 2.73
CA GLN A 54 -5.69 6.92 3.06
C GLN A 54 -6.09 7.71 4.31
N SER A 55 -5.23 7.69 5.33
CA SER A 55 -5.44 8.38 6.60
C SER A 55 -4.86 9.81 6.57
N TYR A 56 -5.22 10.61 7.58
CA TYR A 56 -4.80 12.01 7.72
C TYR A 56 -3.28 12.21 7.80
N ASP A 57 -2.55 11.15 8.18
CA ASP A 57 -1.10 11.15 8.34
C ASP A 57 -0.37 10.67 7.06
N GLY A 58 -1.10 10.39 5.98
CA GLY A 58 -0.55 10.04 4.66
C GLY A 58 -0.41 8.55 4.38
N GLY A 59 -0.28 7.74 5.44
CA GLY A 59 -0.28 6.29 5.32
C GLY A 59 -1.67 5.72 5.02
N PHE A 60 -1.73 4.39 4.83
CA PHE A 60 -2.99 3.69 4.59
C PHE A 60 -3.31 2.76 5.74
N GLY A 61 -4.57 2.75 6.16
CA GLY A 61 -5.12 1.78 7.09
C GLY A 61 -5.64 0.54 6.36
N LEU A 62 -5.79 -0.59 7.07
CA LEU A 62 -6.29 -1.84 6.48
C LEU A 62 -7.72 -1.69 5.92
N THR A 63 -8.53 -0.84 6.56
CA THR A 63 -9.88 -0.45 6.14
C THR A 63 -10.05 1.06 6.23
N PRO A 64 -11.06 1.66 5.58
CA PRO A 64 -11.35 3.08 5.71
C PRO A 64 -11.47 3.52 7.17
N GLY A 65 -10.80 4.62 7.52
CA GLY A 65 -10.78 5.19 8.86
C GLY A 65 -9.94 4.46 9.92
N SER A 66 -9.21 3.39 9.56
CA SER A 66 -8.29 2.72 10.48
C SER A 66 -6.88 3.33 10.48
N GLU A 67 -6.10 3.07 11.53
CA GLU A 67 -4.74 3.61 11.70
C GLU A 67 -3.82 3.17 10.55
N SER A 68 -3.01 4.11 10.06
CA SER A 68 -1.98 3.85 9.07
C SER A 68 -1.01 2.76 9.49
N HIS A 69 -0.75 1.82 8.57
CA HIS A 69 0.08 0.65 8.84
C HIS A 69 0.96 0.29 7.64
N GLY A 70 2.21 -0.09 7.89
CA GLY A 70 3.20 -0.36 6.83
C GLY A 70 2.75 -1.42 5.83
N VAL A 71 2.13 -2.51 6.32
CA VAL A 71 1.57 -3.57 5.46
C VAL A 71 0.41 -3.05 4.60
N ALA A 72 -0.47 -2.21 5.15
CA ALA A 72 -1.61 -1.67 4.41
C ALA A 72 -1.13 -0.70 3.32
N THR A 73 -0.20 0.18 3.66
CA THR A 73 0.47 1.09 2.73
C THR A 73 1.17 0.33 1.59
N ASP A 74 1.92 -0.72 1.90
CA ASP A 74 2.57 -1.54 0.87
C ASP A 74 1.54 -2.22 -0.05
N CYS A 75 0.52 -2.86 0.54
CA CYS A 75 -0.57 -3.48 -0.23
C CYS A 75 -1.23 -2.47 -1.17
N THR A 76 -1.47 -1.24 -0.71
CA THR A 76 -2.02 -0.15 -1.55
C THR A 76 -1.11 0.16 -2.73
N VAL A 77 0.15 0.52 -2.48
CA VAL A 77 1.07 0.96 -3.54
C VAL A 77 1.30 -0.18 -4.54
N ALA A 78 1.54 -1.40 -4.05
CA ALA A 78 1.70 -2.56 -4.91
C ALA A 78 0.45 -2.86 -5.74
N SER A 79 -0.75 -2.79 -5.15
CA SER A 79 -2.01 -2.98 -5.88
C SER A 79 -2.19 -1.95 -6.97
N LEU A 80 -2.06 -0.66 -6.66
CA LEU A 80 -2.22 0.42 -7.64
C LEU A 80 -1.22 0.28 -8.80
N ARG A 81 0.01 -0.17 -8.50
CA ARG A 81 1.06 -0.42 -9.49
C ARG A 81 0.73 -1.62 -10.38
N LEU A 82 0.31 -2.74 -9.80
CA LEU A 82 -0.06 -3.94 -10.54
C LEU A 82 -1.27 -3.70 -11.46
N VAL A 83 -2.24 -2.91 -10.99
CA VAL A 83 -3.45 -2.56 -11.74
C VAL A 83 -3.16 -1.54 -12.85
N GLY A 84 -2.05 -0.81 -12.75
CA GLY A 84 -1.60 0.19 -13.73
C GLY A 84 -2.13 1.60 -13.47
N PHE A 85 -2.61 1.89 -12.26
CA PHE A 85 -3.04 3.24 -11.86
C PHE A 85 -1.88 4.15 -11.46
N ILE A 86 -0.77 3.56 -11.00
CA ILE A 86 0.49 4.27 -10.79
C ILE A 86 1.59 3.61 -11.61
N LYS A 87 2.58 4.41 -12.02
CA LYS A 87 3.79 3.93 -12.70
C LYS A 87 4.94 3.83 -11.71
N ASP A 88 5.97 3.09 -12.10
CA ASP A 88 7.25 3.14 -11.40
C ASP A 88 7.83 4.57 -11.50
N ASP A 89 8.69 4.95 -10.55
CA ASP A 89 9.33 6.28 -10.45
C ASP A 89 8.34 7.46 -10.35
N LEU A 90 7.31 7.32 -9.49
CA LEU A 90 6.30 8.35 -9.22
C LEU A 90 6.90 9.73 -8.88
N LEU A 91 8.10 9.77 -8.30
CA LEU A 91 8.76 11.02 -7.89
C LEU A 91 9.55 11.69 -9.01
N SER A 92 9.99 10.95 -10.02
CA SER A 92 10.73 11.50 -11.16
C SER A 92 9.84 12.28 -12.13
N ASN A 93 8.57 11.89 -12.19
CA ASN A 93 7.56 12.56 -12.99
C ASN A 93 6.80 13.52 -12.07
N SER A 94 7.18 14.80 -12.12
CA SER A 94 6.57 15.95 -11.41
C SER A 94 5.13 16.21 -11.87
N ALA A 95 4.29 15.17 -11.91
CA ALA A 95 2.96 15.17 -12.49
C ALA A 95 1.92 15.38 -11.38
N SER A 96 1.26 16.53 -11.44
CA SER A 96 0.15 17.00 -10.60
C SER A 96 -1.12 16.13 -10.60
N SER A 97 -1.04 14.82 -10.84
CA SER A 97 -2.19 13.91 -10.83
C SER A 97 -1.80 12.50 -10.38
N SER A 98 -1.06 12.40 -9.28
CA SER A 98 -1.05 11.15 -8.52
C SER A 98 -2.41 10.98 -7.86
N ILE A 99 -2.98 9.78 -7.96
CA ILE A 99 -4.24 9.44 -7.29
C ILE A 99 -4.11 9.39 -5.76
N ILE A 100 -2.87 9.34 -5.25
CA ILE A 100 -2.51 9.35 -3.83
C ILE A 100 -1.69 10.59 -3.49
N ASP A 101 -1.80 11.09 -2.27
CA ASP A 101 -0.95 12.16 -1.75
C ASP A 101 0.46 11.62 -1.47
N VAL A 102 1.34 11.70 -2.47
CA VAL A 102 2.72 11.18 -2.41
C VAL A 102 3.59 11.94 -1.42
N PRO A 103 3.61 13.29 -1.38
CA PRO A 103 4.39 14.01 -0.38
C PRO A 103 4.03 13.63 1.07
N LEU A 104 2.73 13.56 1.39
CA LEU A 104 2.29 13.19 2.73
C LEU A 104 2.63 11.73 3.05
N LEU A 105 2.50 10.84 2.07
CA LEU A 105 2.92 9.45 2.20
C LEU A 105 4.44 9.32 2.44
N LEU A 106 5.27 10.11 1.75
CA LEU A 106 6.71 10.12 1.96
C LEU A 106 7.08 10.57 3.38
N ASP A 107 6.45 11.64 3.85
CA ASP A 107 6.65 12.11 5.23
C ASP A 107 6.29 11.03 6.24
N TRP A 108 5.20 10.29 5.99
CA TRP A 108 4.79 9.16 6.83
C TRP A 108 5.84 8.05 6.89
N ILE A 109 6.40 7.67 5.73
CA ILE A 109 7.43 6.62 5.61
C ILE A 109 8.71 7.03 6.32
N MET A 110 9.18 8.25 6.11
CA MET A 110 10.44 8.72 6.69
C MET A 110 10.39 8.70 8.22
N GLN A 111 9.20 8.92 8.79
CA GLN A 111 8.95 8.81 10.23
C GLN A 111 8.83 7.36 10.75
N ARG A 112 9.07 6.34 9.91
CA ARG A 112 9.08 4.92 10.32
C ARG A 112 10.46 4.39 10.66
N GLN A 113 11.54 5.05 10.26
CA GLN A 113 12.87 4.67 10.71
C GLN A 113 13.09 5.18 12.14
N GLY A 114 13.26 4.24 13.07
CA GLY A 114 13.53 4.52 14.47
C GLY A 114 14.98 4.97 14.70
N LYS A 115 15.25 5.44 15.93
CA LYS A 115 16.61 5.82 16.35
C LYS A 115 17.56 4.63 16.48
N ASP A 116 16.99 3.44 16.68
CA ASP A 116 17.68 2.15 16.64
C ASP A 116 18.04 1.73 15.21
N GLY A 117 17.59 2.49 14.20
CA GLY A 117 17.79 2.21 12.78
C GLY A 117 16.83 1.18 12.21
N GLY A 118 16.04 0.52 13.07
CA GLY A 118 14.98 -0.39 12.70
C GLY A 118 13.79 0.36 12.10
N ILE A 119 12.92 -0.37 11.40
CA ILE A 119 11.74 0.20 10.77
C ILE A 119 10.50 -0.31 11.52
N GLN A 120 9.64 0.62 11.94
CA GLN A 120 8.38 0.30 12.62
C GLN A 120 7.20 0.32 11.64
N GLY A 121 6.18 -0.51 11.89
CA GLY A 121 5.00 -0.58 11.03
C GLY A 121 4.02 0.58 11.20
N ARG A 122 4.02 1.24 12.37
CA ARG A 122 3.13 2.34 12.72
C ARG A 122 3.72 3.18 13.85
N PRO A 123 3.25 4.42 14.08
CA PRO A 123 3.73 5.28 15.16
C PRO A 123 3.73 4.60 16.54
N ASN A 124 4.75 4.88 17.37
CA ASN A 124 4.86 4.40 18.76
C ASN A 124 4.82 2.87 18.94
N LYS A 125 5.34 2.11 17.98
CA LYS A 125 5.55 0.66 18.08
C LYS A 125 7.00 0.30 17.84
N ASP A 126 7.39 -0.86 18.35
CA ASP A 126 8.73 -1.39 18.18
C ASP A 126 9.03 -1.66 16.71
N SER A 127 10.30 -1.57 16.36
CA SER A 127 10.80 -1.93 15.04
C SER A 127 10.69 -3.43 14.81
N ASP A 128 10.45 -3.83 13.56
CA ASP A 128 10.47 -5.22 13.15
C ASP A 128 11.08 -5.33 11.76
N THR A 129 11.99 -6.29 11.61
CA THR A 129 12.64 -6.66 10.35
C THR A 129 11.67 -6.84 9.18
N CYS A 130 10.44 -7.32 9.41
CA CYS A 130 9.47 -7.47 8.34
C CYS A 130 9.11 -6.13 7.68
N TYR A 131 9.09 -5.02 8.43
CA TYR A 131 8.80 -3.71 7.88
C TYR A 131 9.94 -3.15 7.04
N ALA A 132 11.17 -3.60 7.23
CA ALA A 132 12.26 -3.24 6.31
C ALA A 132 11.98 -3.78 4.91
N LEU A 133 11.40 -4.99 4.81
CA LEU A 133 10.95 -5.56 3.54
C LEU A 133 9.77 -4.78 2.95
N TRP A 134 8.70 -4.58 3.74
CA TRP A 134 7.50 -3.90 3.25
C TRP A 134 7.80 -2.45 2.85
N ILE A 135 8.37 -1.65 3.76
CA ILE A 135 8.66 -0.23 3.50
C ILE A 135 9.75 -0.03 2.45
N GLY A 136 10.80 -0.86 2.46
CA GLY A 136 11.83 -0.82 1.41
C GLY A 136 11.27 -1.19 0.03
N GLY A 137 10.34 -2.14 -0.03
CA GLY A 137 9.70 -2.63 -1.25
C GLY A 137 8.98 -1.52 -2.02
N PHE A 138 8.12 -0.75 -1.35
CA PHE A 138 7.37 0.30 -2.05
C PHE A 138 8.14 1.62 -2.20
N LEU A 139 9.14 1.93 -1.36
CA LEU A 139 10.08 3.05 -1.64
C LEU A 139 10.79 2.87 -2.99
N ARG A 140 11.14 1.63 -3.34
CA ARG A 140 11.65 1.30 -4.66
C ARG A 140 10.63 1.57 -5.78
N ILE A 141 9.35 1.29 -5.55
CA ILE A 141 8.27 1.59 -6.52
C ILE A 141 8.12 3.10 -6.72
N LEU A 142 8.27 3.88 -5.64
CA LEU A 142 8.23 5.34 -5.69
C LEU A 142 9.44 5.95 -6.43
N GLY A 143 10.48 5.17 -6.70
CA GLY A 143 11.70 5.56 -7.41
C GLY A 143 12.82 6.07 -6.50
N GLU A 144 12.66 5.99 -5.18
CA GLU A 144 13.59 6.63 -4.24
C GLU A 144 14.10 5.64 -3.18
N HIS A 145 15.34 5.23 -3.36
CA HIS A 145 16.06 4.28 -2.50
C HIS A 145 16.96 4.98 -1.47
N ASN A 146 17.05 6.31 -1.50
CA ASN A 146 17.99 7.11 -0.71
C ASN A 146 17.40 7.71 0.57
N PHE A 147 16.09 7.54 0.82
CA PHE A 147 15.43 8.11 2.01
C PHE A 147 15.59 7.29 3.28
N ILE A 148 15.98 6.02 3.17
CA ILE A 148 16.33 5.20 4.33
C ILE A 148 17.80 5.41 4.63
N ASP A 149 18.13 5.72 5.89
CA ASP A 149 19.50 5.72 6.36
C ASP A 149 20.03 4.28 6.38
N GLN A 150 20.68 3.90 5.28
CA GLN A 150 21.26 2.57 5.10
C GLN A 150 22.39 2.26 6.10
N LYS A 151 23.04 3.28 6.67
CA LYS A 151 24.10 3.09 7.66
C LYS A 151 23.54 2.82 9.05
N ALA A 152 22.33 3.30 9.32
CA ALA A 152 21.61 3.04 10.56
C ALA A 152 20.90 1.68 10.54
N LEU A 153 20.61 1.10 9.36
CA LEU A 153 20.00 -0.23 9.27
C LEU A 153 20.85 -1.27 10.03
N CYS A 154 20.24 -1.88 11.04
CA CYS A 154 20.84 -2.87 11.92
C CYS A 154 20.72 -4.30 11.37
#